data_AF-A0A2N2F726-F1
#
_entry.id   AF-A0A2N2F726-F1
#
_cell.length_a   1.000
_cell.length_b   1.000
_cell.length_c   1.000
_cell.angle_alpha   90.00
_cell.angle_beta   90.00
_cell.angle_gamma   90.00
#
_symmetry.space_group_name_H-M   'P 1'
#
loop_
_entity.id
_entity.type
_entity.pdbx_description
1 polymer ?
#
loop_
_entity_poly.entity_id
_entity_poly.type
_entity_poly.pdbx_seq_one_letter_code
_entity_poly.pdbx_strand_id
1 'polypeptide(L)'
;KEMGVETQPRHAVDTDKGKCILCRSCVRVCEEVVGVSAIGLFSRGSYKEVGTPYHEKSDVCIGCGACVYVCPTGHIEMISTGDKRKIWGRTFKMQTCEKCGKFFAPVDQLKFISKKTGVPYKELTTCTECR
;
A
#
# COMPACT_ATOMS: atom_id res chain seq x y z
N LYS A 1 -47.49 20.01 25.17
CA LYS A 1 -46.13 20.03 25.76
C LYS A 1 -45.21 19.33 24.77
N GLU A 2 -44.90 20.00 23.66
CA GLU A 2 -44.07 19.44 22.60
C GLU A 2 -42.89 20.38 22.40
N MET A 3 -41.83 20.16 23.19
CA MET A 3 -40.54 20.71 22.86
C MET A 3 -39.94 19.79 21.81
N GLY A 4 -40.34 20.01 20.55
CA GLY A 4 -39.82 19.30 19.38
C GLY A 4 -38.39 19.75 19.11
N VAL A 5 -37.43 19.17 19.84
CA VAL A 5 -36.02 19.24 19.45
C VAL A 5 -35.85 18.25 18.30
N GLU A 6 -35.62 18.77 17.10
CA GLU A 6 -35.20 17.94 15.98
C GLU A 6 -33.90 17.22 16.37
N THR A 7 -33.94 15.89 16.44
CA THR A 7 -32.77 15.09 16.79
C THR A 7 -31.81 15.09 15.60
N GLN A 8 -30.90 16.05 15.57
CA GLN A 8 -29.76 15.95 14.67
C GLN A 8 -28.82 14.87 15.22
N PRO A 9 -28.45 13.85 14.43
CA PRO A 9 -27.47 12.89 14.88
C PRO A 9 -26.16 13.63 15.15
N ARG A 10 -25.59 13.43 16.34
CA ARG A 10 -24.30 14.04 16.74
C ARG A 10 -23.17 13.75 15.73
N HIS A 11 -23.30 12.65 14.99
CA HIS A 11 -22.35 12.22 13.98
C HIS A 11 -23.09 11.98 12.66
N ALA A 12 -22.61 12.60 11.59
CA ALA A 12 -23.01 12.26 10.24
C ALA A 12 -22.61 10.81 9.92
N VAL A 13 -23.43 10.10 9.15
CA VAL A 13 -23.05 8.80 8.58
C VAL A 13 -21.83 9.03 7.70
N ASP A 14 -20.78 8.25 7.94
CA ASP A 14 -19.52 8.36 7.24
C ASP A 14 -19.65 7.81 5.82
N THR A 15 -19.87 8.72 4.88
CA THR A 15 -19.98 8.41 3.45
C THR A 15 -18.64 8.49 2.70
N ASP A 16 -17.57 8.90 3.38
CA ASP A 16 -16.34 9.38 2.74
C ASP A 16 -15.16 8.38 2.86
N LYS A 17 -15.18 7.47 3.85
CA LYS A 17 -14.08 6.52 4.12
C LYS A 17 -13.86 5.42 3.08
N GLY A 18 -14.65 5.39 2.00
CA GLY A 18 -14.67 4.28 1.06
C GLY A 18 -14.79 2.94 1.79
N LYS A 19 -14.08 1.91 1.30
CA LYS A 19 -14.08 0.57 1.91
C LYS A 19 -13.21 0.45 3.19
N CYS A 20 -12.57 1.52 3.68
CA CYS A 20 -11.59 1.40 4.76
C CYS A 20 -12.25 1.26 6.14
N ILE A 21 -11.92 0.20 6.87
CA ILE A 21 -12.38 -0.03 8.25
C ILE A 21 -11.36 0.38 9.32
N LEU A 22 -10.30 1.11 8.93
CA LEU A 22 -9.25 1.61 9.84
C LEU A 22 -8.58 0.52 10.71
N CYS A 23 -8.50 -0.72 10.22
CA CYS A 23 -7.86 -1.85 10.93
C CYS A 23 -6.33 -1.72 11.07
N ARG A 24 -5.72 -0.80 10.33
CA ARG A 24 -4.27 -0.49 10.35
C ARG A 24 -3.34 -1.62 9.87
N SER A 25 -3.86 -2.76 9.38
CA SER A 25 -3.03 -3.87 8.87
C SER A 25 -2.07 -3.44 7.75
N CYS A 26 -2.52 -2.58 6.83
CA CYS A 26 -1.71 -2.04 5.74
C CYS A 26 -0.52 -1.18 6.24
N VAL A 27 -0.75 -0.35 7.25
CA VAL A 27 0.28 0.50 7.86
C VAL A 27 1.29 -0.39 8.60
N ARG A 28 0.81 -1.32 9.43
CA ARG A 28 1.66 -2.25 10.17
C ARG A 28 2.55 -3.09 9.27
N VAL A 29 2.03 -3.65 8.18
CA VAL A 29 2.86 -4.46 7.26
C VAL A 29 3.93 -3.59 6.58
N CYS A 30 3.63 -2.33 6.27
CA CYS A 30 4.56 -1.42 5.62
C CYS A 30 5.71 -1.01 6.56
N GLU A 31 5.41 -0.80 7.84
CA GLU A 31 6.35 -0.43 8.89
C GLU A 31 7.10 -1.64 9.46
N GLU A 32 6.40 -2.66 9.95
CA GLU A 32 6.99 -3.73 10.75
C GLU A 32 7.58 -4.85 9.88
N VAL A 33 6.90 -5.23 8.78
CA VAL A 33 7.30 -6.39 7.96
C VAL A 33 8.23 -5.95 6.83
N VAL A 34 7.81 -4.95 6.06
CA VAL A 34 8.63 -4.43 4.95
C VAL A 34 9.76 -3.56 5.49
N GLY A 35 9.46 -2.64 6.41
CA GLY A 35 10.45 -1.74 7.01
C GLY A 35 10.71 -0.46 6.22
N VAL A 36 9.71 0.05 5.48
CA VAL A 36 9.86 1.30 4.69
C VAL A 36 8.95 2.43 5.16
N SER A 37 7.89 2.13 5.92
CA SER A 37 6.99 3.12 6.53
C SER A 37 6.45 4.18 5.55
N ALA A 38 6.07 3.75 4.34
CA ALA A 38 5.64 4.64 3.28
C ALA A 38 4.22 5.22 3.45
N ILE A 39 3.41 4.60 4.32
CA ILE A 39 2.02 4.98 4.58
C ILE A 39 1.74 5.02 6.08
N GLY A 40 0.76 5.82 6.48
CA GLY A 40 0.36 6.01 7.87
C GLY A 40 -1.14 6.22 8.03
N LEU A 41 -1.54 6.41 9.29
CA LEU A 41 -2.87 6.93 9.64
C LEU A 41 -2.73 8.43 9.96
N PHE A 42 -3.60 9.23 9.37
CA PHE A 42 -3.66 10.68 9.61
C PHE A 42 -4.97 11.08 10.25
N SER A 43 -5.04 12.33 10.68
CA SER A 43 -6.24 12.94 11.25
C SER A 43 -6.73 12.26 12.55
N ARG A 44 -7.89 12.68 13.07
CA ARG A 44 -8.45 12.19 14.35
C ARG A 44 -9.96 11.98 14.24
N GLY A 45 -10.49 11.15 15.14
CA GLY A 45 -11.94 10.88 15.22
C GLY A 45 -12.50 10.30 13.93
N SER A 46 -13.60 10.89 13.46
CA SER A 46 -14.27 10.54 12.20
C SER A 46 -13.41 10.83 10.98
N TYR A 47 -12.48 11.78 11.03
CA TYR A 47 -11.65 12.16 9.89
C TYR A 47 -10.42 11.26 9.69
N LYS A 48 -10.26 10.21 10.51
CA LYS A 48 -9.11 9.29 10.37
C LYS A 48 -9.10 8.59 9.02
N GLU A 49 -7.94 8.56 8.40
CA GLU A 49 -7.75 7.96 7.08
C GLU A 49 -6.35 7.34 6.95
N VAL A 50 -6.21 6.42 5.99
CA VAL A 50 -4.92 5.84 5.60
C VAL A 50 -4.42 6.54 4.36
N GLY A 51 -3.15 6.92 4.34
CA GLY A 51 -2.54 7.49 3.13
C GLY A 51 -1.03 7.52 3.17
N THR A 52 -0.45 8.19 2.18
CA THR A 52 0.94 8.64 2.21
C THR A 52 1.07 9.98 2.94
N PRO A 53 2.27 10.34 3.43
CA PRO A 53 2.51 11.65 4.05
C PRO A 53 2.01 12.79 3.15
N TYR A 54 1.21 13.69 3.73
CA TYR A 54 0.60 14.83 3.03
C TYR A 54 -0.22 14.48 1.77
N HIS A 55 -0.65 13.22 1.62
CA HIS A 55 -1.26 12.69 0.40
C HIS A 55 -0.38 12.82 -0.86
N GLU A 56 0.93 12.96 -0.67
CA GLU A 56 1.90 13.06 -1.75
C GLU A 56 2.56 11.71 -2.05
N LYS A 57 3.22 11.61 -3.20
CA LYS A 57 3.94 10.40 -3.59
C LYS A 57 5.09 10.15 -2.61
N SER A 58 5.01 9.07 -1.84
CA SER A 58 6.05 8.72 -0.87
C SER A 58 7.27 8.09 -1.55
N ASP A 59 8.44 8.74 -1.50
CA ASP A 59 9.69 8.28 -2.12
C ASP A 59 10.23 6.96 -1.54
N VAL A 60 9.91 6.67 -0.28
CA VAL A 60 10.30 5.42 0.38
C VAL A 60 9.43 4.22 0.00
N CYS A 61 8.30 4.44 -0.68
CA CYS A 61 7.50 3.33 -1.22
C CYS A 61 8.31 2.55 -2.27
N ILE A 62 8.36 1.22 -2.13
CA ILE A 62 9.10 0.36 -3.08
C ILE A 62 8.19 -0.44 -4.02
N GLY A 63 6.88 -0.12 -4.04
CA GLY A 63 5.90 -0.78 -4.92
C GLY A 63 5.59 -2.25 -4.58
N CYS A 64 6.00 -2.74 -3.39
CA CYS A 64 5.92 -4.16 -3.03
C CYS A 64 4.49 -4.72 -2.97
N GLY A 65 3.50 -3.87 -2.68
CA GLY A 65 2.10 -4.27 -2.66
C GLY A 65 1.61 -4.98 -1.42
N ALA A 66 2.47 -5.18 -0.41
CA ALA A 66 2.08 -5.85 0.83
C ALA A 66 0.82 -5.22 1.46
N CYS A 67 0.71 -3.89 1.44
CA CYS A 67 -0.46 -3.18 1.96
C CYS A 67 -1.78 -3.53 1.26
N VAL A 68 -1.74 -3.84 -0.04
CA VAL A 68 -2.92 -4.25 -0.82
C VAL A 68 -3.32 -5.67 -0.47
N TYR A 69 -2.34 -6.59 -0.42
CA TYR A 69 -2.60 -7.99 -0.10
C TYR A 69 -3.18 -8.21 1.30
N VAL A 70 -2.77 -7.41 2.30
CA VAL A 70 -3.30 -7.52 3.67
C VAL A 70 -4.59 -6.74 3.90
N CYS A 71 -5.09 -5.99 2.91
CA CYS A 71 -6.28 -5.16 3.08
C CYS A 71 -7.54 -6.04 3.01
N PRO A 72 -8.29 -6.21 4.13
CA PRO A 72 -9.43 -7.13 4.16
C PRO A 72 -10.62 -6.65 3.33
N THR A 73 -10.68 -5.35 3.03
CA THR A 73 -11.82 -4.72 2.34
C THR A 73 -11.49 -4.27 0.92
N GLY A 74 -10.24 -4.44 0.48
CA GLY A 74 -9.80 -3.96 -0.84
C GLY A 74 -9.89 -2.44 -0.99
N HIS A 75 -9.63 -1.68 0.08
CA HIS A 75 -9.60 -0.22 0.05
C HIS A 75 -8.40 0.33 -0.76
N ILE A 76 -7.26 -0.35 -0.72
CA ILE A 76 -6.03 0.10 -1.40
C ILE A 76 -5.97 -0.52 -2.78
N GLU A 77 -5.89 0.32 -3.81
CA GLU A 77 -5.81 -0.11 -5.20
C GLU A 77 -4.36 -0.25 -5.68
N MET A 78 -4.14 -1.24 -6.54
CA MET A 78 -2.90 -1.41 -7.29
C MET A 78 -3.22 -1.85 -8.69
N ILE A 79 -2.58 -1.19 -9.65
CA ILE A 79 -2.71 -1.52 -11.07
C ILE A 79 -1.34 -1.99 -11.54
N SER A 80 -1.28 -3.22 -12.08
CA SER A 80 -0.08 -3.74 -12.74
C SER A 80 -0.41 -4.00 -14.20
N THR A 81 0.29 -3.34 -15.11
CA THR A 81 0.09 -3.43 -16.56
C THR A 81 1.45 -3.59 -17.22
N GLY A 82 1.74 -4.80 -17.73
CA GLY A 82 3.01 -5.11 -18.37
C GLY A 82 4.21 -4.80 -17.46
N ASP A 83 5.05 -3.86 -17.89
CA ASP A 83 6.29 -3.46 -17.23
C ASP A 83 6.11 -2.43 -16.11
N LYS A 84 4.87 -2.04 -15.79
CA LYS A 84 4.58 -0.97 -14.83
C LYS A 84 3.61 -1.42 -13.75
N ARG A 85 3.89 -1.00 -12.52
CA ARG A 85 2.99 -1.09 -11.37
C ARG A 85 2.73 0.29 -10.80
N LYS A 86 1.47 0.66 -10.60
CA LYS A 86 1.07 1.91 -9.96
C LYS A 86 0.44 1.64 -8.60
N ILE A 87 0.93 2.33 -7.58
CA ILE A 87 0.41 2.28 -6.21
C ILE A 87 0.73 3.61 -5.51
N TRP A 88 -0.20 4.15 -4.73
CA TRP A 88 -0.04 5.44 -4.01
C TRP A 88 0.47 6.59 -4.91
N GLY A 89 -0.06 6.68 -6.14
CA GLY A 89 0.31 7.70 -7.11
C GLY A 89 1.70 7.55 -7.76
N ARG A 90 2.53 6.59 -7.33
CA ARG A 90 3.84 6.29 -7.93
C ARG A 90 3.75 5.15 -8.92
N THR A 91 4.58 5.22 -9.97
CA THR A 91 4.71 4.19 -10.99
C THR A 91 6.09 3.55 -10.88
N PHE A 92 6.12 2.23 -10.77
CA PHE A 92 7.30 1.42 -10.58
C PHE A 92 7.55 0.56 -11.82
N LYS A 93 8.81 0.44 -12.22
CA LYS A 93 9.23 -0.48 -13.28
C LYS A 93 9.32 -1.90 -12.73
N MET A 94 8.69 -2.83 -13.42
CA MET A 94 8.71 -4.26 -13.11
C MET A 94 9.95 -4.92 -13.69
N GLN A 95 10.57 -5.80 -12.91
CA GLN A 95 11.64 -6.69 -13.31
C GLN A 95 11.05 -7.91 -14.02
N THR A 96 11.67 -8.29 -15.13
CA THR A 96 11.41 -9.55 -15.84
C THR A 96 12.22 -10.68 -15.22
N CYS A 97 11.61 -11.87 -15.16
CA CYS A 97 12.31 -13.09 -14.79
C CYS A 97 13.31 -13.49 -15.89
N GLU A 98 14.56 -13.79 -15.52
CA GLU A 98 15.59 -14.23 -16.49
C GLU A 98 15.24 -15.58 -17.15
N LYS A 99 14.50 -16.45 -16.47
CA LYS A 99 14.15 -17.78 -16.98
C LYS A 99 12.88 -17.80 -17.84
N CYS A 100 11.83 -17.08 -17.44
CA CYS A 100 10.52 -17.17 -18.10
C CYS A 100 10.02 -15.85 -18.71
N GLY A 101 10.74 -14.73 -18.52
CA GLY A 101 10.38 -13.42 -19.07
C GLY A 101 9.18 -12.72 -18.39
N LYS A 102 8.47 -13.38 -17.47
CA LYS A 102 7.32 -12.79 -16.76
C LYS A 102 7.74 -11.62 -15.87
N PHE A 103 6.90 -10.58 -15.80
CA PHE A 103 7.03 -9.49 -14.83
C PHE A 103 6.56 -9.96 -13.46
N PHE A 104 7.42 -9.90 -12.44
CA PHE A 104 7.09 -10.47 -11.11
C PHE A 104 7.25 -9.50 -9.94
N ALA A 105 8.26 -8.63 -9.95
CA ALA A 105 8.52 -7.70 -8.85
C ALA A 105 9.01 -6.34 -9.34
N PRO A 106 8.73 -5.23 -8.63
CA PRO A 106 9.35 -3.94 -8.88
C PRO A 106 10.88 -3.98 -8.72
N VAL A 107 11.60 -3.26 -9.58
CA VAL A 107 13.06 -3.13 -9.49
C VAL A 107 13.48 -2.53 -8.14
N ASP A 108 12.73 -1.55 -7.63
CA ASP A 108 13.02 -0.90 -6.34
C ASP A 108 12.87 -1.86 -5.16
N GLN A 109 11.90 -2.79 -5.23
CA GLN A 109 11.75 -3.84 -4.23
C GLN A 109 12.96 -4.78 -4.23
N LEU A 110 13.44 -5.21 -5.40
CA LEU A 110 14.59 -6.10 -5.49
C LEU A 110 15.88 -5.43 -5.01
N LYS A 111 16.10 -4.15 -5.36
CA LYS A 111 17.22 -3.35 -4.84
C LYS A 111 17.15 -3.21 -3.32
N PHE A 112 15.96 -2.97 -2.77
CA PHE A 112 15.75 -2.88 -1.33
C PHE A 112 16.08 -4.20 -0.63
N ILE A 113 15.61 -5.34 -1.17
CA ILE A 113 15.92 -6.67 -0.63
C ILE A 113 17.42 -6.93 -0.69
N SER A 114 18.07 -6.68 -1.83
CA SER A 114 19.53 -6.85 -1.99
C SER A 114 20.31 -6.05 -0.95
N LYS A 115 19.95 -4.78 -0.71
CA LYS A 115 20.57 -3.95 0.31
C LYS A 115 20.33 -4.48 1.74
N LYS A 116 19.15 -5.03 2.02
CA LYS A 116 18.76 -5.49 3.36
C LYS A 116 19.34 -6.86 3.71
N THR A 117 19.45 -7.77 2.74
CA THR A 117 19.90 -9.16 2.97
C THR A 117 21.36 -9.39 2.58
N GLY A 118 21.98 -8.49 1.81
CA GLY A 118 23.32 -8.67 1.25
C GLY A 118 23.37 -9.60 0.04
N VAL A 119 22.24 -10.19 -0.36
CA VAL A 119 22.17 -11.06 -1.55
C VAL A 119 22.36 -10.20 -2.80
N PRO A 120 23.26 -10.58 -3.74
CA PRO A 120 23.45 -9.84 -4.98
C PRO A 120 22.15 -9.71 -5.79
N TYR A 121 21.90 -8.53 -6.35
CA TYR A 121 20.70 -8.28 -7.16
C TYR A 121 20.49 -9.29 -8.29
N LYS A 122 21.56 -9.78 -8.92
CA LYS A 122 21.51 -10.78 -9.99
C LYS A 122 20.88 -12.11 -9.55
N GLU A 123 20.95 -12.46 -8.27
CA GLU A 123 20.34 -13.68 -7.75
C GLU A 123 18.84 -13.50 -7.45
N LEU A 124 18.37 -12.25 -7.40
CA LEU A 124 16.98 -11.90 -7.12
C LEU A 124 16.14 -11.67 -8.39
N THR A 125 16.70 -11.89 -9.58
CA THR A 125 16.01 -11.70 -10.87
C THR A 125 15.21 -12.92 -11.32
N THR A 126 15.21 -14.02 -10.56
CA THR A 126 14.40 -15.21 -10.84
C THR A 126 13.13 -15.20 -10.01
N CYS A 127 11.96 -15.36 -10.66
CA CYS A 127 10.68 -15.40 -9.96
C CYS A 127 10.51 -16.69 -9.14
N THR A 128 9.58 -16.68 -8.18
CA THR A 128 9.32 -17.82 -7.28
C THR A 128 8.84 -19.08 -7.98
N GLU A 129 8.21 -18.97 -9.16
CA GLU A 129 7.79 -20.14 -9.96
C GLU A 129 8.96 -20.83 -10.67
N CYS A 130 10.09 -20.13 -10.86
CA CYS A 130 11.25 -20.65 -11.59
C CYS A 130 12.47 -20.89 -10.69
N ARG A 131 12.33 -20.65 -9.39
CA ARG A 131 13.33 -20.92 -8.36
C ARG A 131 13.26 -22.38 -7.95
#